data_AF-A0A6I3MB17-F1
#
_entry.id   AF-A0A6I3MB17-F1
#
_cell.length_a   1.000
_cell.length_b   1.000
_cell.length_c   1.000
_cell.angle_alpha   90.00
_cell.angle_beta   90.00
_cell.angle_gamma   90.00
#
_symmetry.space_group_name_H-M   'P 1'
#
loop_
_entity.id
_entity.type
_entity.pdbx_description
1 polymer ?
#
loop_
_entity_poly.entity_id
_entity_poly.type
_entity_poly.pdbx_seq_one_letter_code
_entity_poly.pdbx_strand_id
1 'polypeptide(L)'
;MLAFLTALESEVTAAGRRGALAAVVIEPGQEAVPVRTQGPLQVTARGTLALLQRMLLDAGVQAPAPELSLPDETMPTAPVPAAADHRPFGLLIAEAPDTFIIVGQGVTIDFAVEGAVVEIDSVQELLLEAGSVTAGRIINGDERLAILPTHRVGAARIRLLRREPRAVFS
;
A
#
# COMPACT_ATOMS: atom_id res chain seq x y z
N MET A 1 -8.23 7.46 -7.16
CA MET A 1 -6.81 7.53 -7.56
C MET A 1 -6.46 8.89 -8.17
N LEU A 2 -7.04 9.26 -9.31
CA LEU A 2 -6.66 10.48 -10.04
C LEU A 2 -6.62 11.75 -9.17
N ALA A 3 -7.65 11.97 -8.34
CA ALA A 3 -7.71 13.16 -7.50
C ALA A 3 -6.59 13.25 -6.44
N PHE A 4 -6.13 12.11 -5.89
CA PHE A 4 -4.94 12.08 -5.02
C PHE A 4 -3.68 12.43 -5.81
N LEU A 5 -3.52 11.91 -7.03
CA LEU A 5 -2.35 12.19 -7.86
C LEU A 5 -2.29 13.66 -8.28
N THR A 6 -3.44 14.27 -8.58
CA THR A 6 -3.53 15.71 -8.86
C THR A 6 -3.15 16.53 -7.62
N ALA A 7 -3.66 16.17 -6.44
CA ALA A 7 -3.34 16.87 -5.21
C ALA A 7 -1.86 16.70 -4.77
N LEU A 8 -1.23 15.60 -5.16
CA LEU A 8 0.18 15.26 -4.89
C LEU A 8 1.09 15.52 -6.12
N GLU A 9 0.68 16.38 -7.04
CA GLU A 9 1.40 16.59 -8.31
C GLU A 9 2.87 16.97 -8.08
N SER A 10 3.13 17.79 -7.06
CA SER A 10 4.49 18.24 -6.72
C SER A 10 5.37 17.07 -6.27
N GLU A 11 4.87 16.22 -5.38
CA GLU A 11 5.54 15.04 -4.86
C GLU A 11 5.77 14.00 -5.96
N VAL A 12 4.73 13.72 -6.76
CA VAL A 12 4.81 12.79 -7.90
C VAL A 12 5.83 13.28 -8.92
N THR A 13 5.81 14.56 -9.27
CA THR A 13 6.75 15.14 -10.24
C THR A 13 8.19 15.11 -9.71
N ALA A 14 8.38 15.47 -8.43
CA ALA A 14 9.70 15.46 -7.80
C ALA A 14 10.28 14.04 -7.73
N ALA A 15 9.47 13.05 -7.34
CA ALA A 15 9.88 11.65 -7.32
C ALA A 15 10.11 11.10 -8.73
N GLY A 16 9.27 11.46 -9.70
CA GLY A 16 9.40 11.07 -11.10
C GLY A 16 10.73 11.50 -11.71
N ARG A 17 11.17 12.74 -11.45
CA ARG A 17 12.49 13.24 -11.90
C ARG A 17 13.67 12.45 -11.35
N ARG A 18 13.50 11.83 -10.17
CA ARG A 18 14.53 10.99 -9.55
C ARG A 18 14.41 9.52 -9.95
N GLY A 19 13.36 9.11 -10.67
CA GLY A 19 13.07 7.69 -10.89
C GLY A 19 12.62 6.97 -9.61
N ALA A 20 11.97 7.69 -8.71
CA ALA A 20 11.59 7.23 -7.36
C ALA A 20 10.08 6.96 -7.23
N LEU A 21 9.45 6.57 -8.34
CA LEU A 21 8.06 6.13 -8.43
C LEU A 21 8.03 4.64 -8.73
N ALA A 22 7.16 3.89 -8.05
CA ALA A 22 6.95 2.48 -8.32
C ALA A 22 5.46 2.14 -8.35
N ALA A 23 4.99 1.64 -9.49
CA ALA A 23 3.64 1.13 -9.63
C ALA A 23 3.56 -0.31 -9.11
N VAL A 24 2.44 -0.63 -8.49
CA VAL A 24 2.14 -1.94 -7.92
C VAL A 24 0.77 -2.36 -8.44
N VAL A 25 0.72 -3.57 -9.01
CA VAL A 25 -0.52 -4.30 -9.32
C VAL A 25 -0.26 -5.73 -8.92
N ILE A 26 -1.18 -6.31 -8.15
CA ILE A 26 -1.10 -7.71 -7.71
C ILE A 26 -2.12 -8.50 -8.52
N GLU A 27 -1.61 -9.31 -9.44
CA GLU A 27 -2.45 -10.15 -10.29
C GLU A 27 -3.06 -11.31 -9.51
N PRO A 28 -4.21 -11.85 -9.96
CA PRO A 28 -4.80 -13.03 -9.36
C PRO A 28 -3.80 -14.19 -9.25
N GLY A 29 -3.72 -14.80 -8.07
CA GLY A 29 -2.78 -15.90 -7.78
C GLY A 29 -1.37 -15.45 -7.37
N GLN A 30 -1.07 -14.14 -7.39
CA GLN A 30 0.18 -13.62 -6.81
C GLN A 30 0.01 -13.34 -5.32
N GLU A 31 0.87 -13.94 -4.50
CA GLU A 31 0.88 -13.67 -3.06
C GLU A 31 1.64 -12.38 -2.72
N ALA A 32 2.71 -12.09 -3.47
CA ALA A 32 3.59 -10.97 -3.25
C ALA A 32 4.26 -10.54 -4.56
N VAL A 33 4.48 -9.23 -4.71
CA VAL A 33 5.14 -8.64 -5.88
C VAL A 33 6.32 -7.78 -5.39
N PRO A 34 7.56 -8.03 -5.85
CA PRO A 34 8.67 -7.15 -5.52
C PRO A 34 8.47 -5.79 -6.18
N VAL A 35 8.60 -4.73 -5.39
CA VAL A 35 8.47 -3.34 -5.84
C VAL A 35 9.86 -2.78 -6.04
N ARG A 36 10.16 -2.31 -7.25
CA ARG A 36 11.46 -1.73 -7.57
C ARG A 36 11.59 -0.35 -6.93
N THR A 37 12.48 -0.24 -5.96
CA THR A 37 12.88 1.01 -5.31
C THR A 37 14.36 1.30 -5.55
N GLN A 38 14.77 2.54 -5.26
CA GLN A 38 16.16 2.95 -5.36
C GLN A 38 16.93 2.61 -4.08
N GLY A 39 18.20 2.23 -4.22
CA GLY A 39 19.08 1.93 -3.10
C GLY A 39 18.89 0.51 -2.53
N PRO A 40 19.34 0.26 -1.28
CA PRO A 40 19.40 -1.07 -0.70
C PRO A 40 18.06 -1.55 -0.11
N LEU A 41 17.05 -0.68 -0.05
CA LEU A 41 15.74 -1.01 0.50
C LEU A 41 15.00 -1.94 -0.45
N GLN A 42 14.67 -3.13 0.04
CA GLN A 42 13.81 -4.09 -0.63
C GLN A 42 12.37 -3.82 -0.22
N VAL A 43 11.48 -3.67 -1.20
CA VAL A 43 10.07 -3.40 -0.98
C VAL A 43 9.24 -4.52 -1.59
N THR A 44 8.29 -5.05 -0.83
CA THR A 44 7.39 -6.09 -1.29
C THR A 44 5.96 -5.64 -1.10
N ALA A 45 5.15 -5.75 -2.15
CA ALA A 45 3.73 -5.50 -2.09
C ALA A 45 2.95 -6.80 -1.94
N ARG A 46 1.94 -6.80 -1.08
CA ARG A 46 1.03 -7.94 -0.84
C ARG A 46 -0.42 -7.46 -0.85
N GLY A 47 -1.33 -8.36 -1.24
CA GLY A 47 -2.75 -8.08 -1.12
C GLY A 47 -3.17 -8.12 0.35
N THR A 48 -3.68 -7.01 0.89
CA THR A 48 -4.05 -6.87 2.30
C THR A 48 -5.02 -7.96 2.76
N LEU A 49 -6.06 -8.21 1.97
CA LEU A 49 -7.08 -9.20 2.30
C LEU A 49 -6.52 -10.63 2.24
N ALA A 50 -5.73 -10.95 1.22
CA ALA A 50 -5.08 -12.25 1.09
C ALA A 50 -4.10 -12.52 2.24
N LEU A 51 -3.34 -11.49 2.65
CA LEU A 51 -2.44 -11.56 3.80
C LEU A 51 -3.22 -11.81 5.10
N LEU A 52 -4.30 -11.06 5.34
CA LEU A 52 -5.14 -11.26 6.52
C LEU A 52 -5.77 -12.66 6.55
N GLN A 53 -6.31 -13.13 5.43
CA GLN A 53 -6.85 -14.49 5.31
C GLN A 53 -5.79 -15.54 5.64
N ARG A 54 -4.56 -15.37 5.14
CA ARG A 54 -3.45 -16.25 5.45
C ARG A 54 -3.12 -16.27 6.95
N MET A 55 -3.03 -15.09 7.58
CA MET A 55 -2.78 -14.98 9.02
C MET A 55 -3.87 -15.66 9.85
N LEU A 56 -5.14 -15.49 9.48
CA LEU A 56 -6.27 -16.16 10.14
C LEU A 56 -6.18 -17.68 9.99
N LEU A 57 -5.88 -18.17 8.78
CA LEU A 57 -5.68 -19.60 8.53
C LEU A 57 -4.53 -20.18 9.35
N ASP A 58 -3.41 -19.47 9.45
CA ASP A 58 -2.26 -19.87 10.27
C ASP A 58 -2.60 -19.89 11.78
N ALA A 59 -3.59 -19.10 12.20
CA ALA A 59 -4.16 -19.13 13.56
C ALA A 59 -5.26 -20.19 13.76
N GLY A 60 -5.55 -21.02 12.74
CA GLY A 60 -6.62 -22.02 12.78
C GLY A 60 -8.04 -21.45 12.61
N VAL A 61 -8.16 -20.18 12.20
CA VAL A 61 -9.44 -19.50 11.98
C VAL A 61 -9.77 -19.52 10.48
N GLN A 62 -10.90 -20.11 10.12
CA GLN A 62 -11.44 -19.96 8.77
C GLN A 62 -12.15 -18.61 8.66
N ALA A 63 -11.61 -17.70 7.84
CA ALA A 63 -12.32 -16.50 7.47
C ALA A 63 -13.48 -16.86 6.52
N PRO A 64 -14.69 -16.32 6.71
CA PRO A 64 -15.73 -16.40 5.69
C PRO A 64 -15.19 -15.81 4.38
N ALA A 65 -15.44 -16.47 3.25
CA ALA A 65 -15.12 -15.89 1.96
C ALA A 65 -15.86 -14.54 1.86
N PRO A 66 -15.15 -13.42 1.61
CA PRO A 66 -15.82 -12.14 1.49
C PRO A 66 -16.70 -12.18 0.23
N GLU A 67 -18.01 -12.11 0.42
CA GLU A 67 -18.95 -11.81 -0.65
C GLU A 67 -18.73 -10.34 -1.07
N LEU A 68 -17.74 -10.10 -1.92
CA LEU A 68 -17.57 -8.80 -2.58
C LEU A 68 -18.66 -8.66 -3.64
N SER A 69 -19.88 -8.39 -3.23
CA SER A 69 -20.93 -7.90 -4.13
C SER A 69 -20.77 -6.40 -4.26
N LEU A 70 -19.87 -5.98 -5.15
CA LEU A 70 -19.74 -4.58 -5.55
C LEU A 70 -20.63 -4.33 -6.78
N PRO A 71 -21.25 -3.13 -6.88
CA PRO A 71 -22.08 -2.79 -8.02
C PRO A 71 -21.25 -2.83 -9.30
N ASP A 72 -21.82 -3.39 -10.37
CA ASP A 72 -21.18 -3.45 -11.68
C ASP A 72 -20.71 -2.04 -12.11
N GLU A 73 -19.51 -1.96 -12.70
CA GLU A 73 -19.02 -0.73 -13.36
C GLU A 73 -19.69 -0.53 -14.74
N THR A 74 -20.76 -1.27 -15.03
CA THR A 74 -21.49 -1.16 -16.29
C THR A 74 -22.22 0.18 -16.38
N MET A 75 -21.89 0.93 -17.42
CA MET A 75 -22.83 1.92 -17.95
C MET A 75 -24.11 1.18 -18.38
N PRO A 76 -25.31 1.78 -18.24
CA PRO A 76 -26.60 1.13 -18.53
C PRO A 76 -26.75 0.52 -19.94
N THR A 77 -25.83 0.82 -20.86
CA THR A 77 -25.82 0.39 -22.27
C THR A 77 -24.67 -0.56 -22.63
N ALA A 78 -23.88 -1.03 -21.67
CA ALA A 78 -22.77 -1.95 -21.94
C ALA A 78 -23.30 -3.36 -22.28
N PRO A 79 -22.90 -3.96 -23.42
CA PRO A 79 -23.41 -5.27 -23.86
C PRO A 79 -22.86 -6.46 -23.05
N VAL A 80 -21.85 -6.25 -22.19
CA VAL A 80 -21.24 -7.27 -21.32
C VAL A 80 -21.00 -6.66 -19.94
N PRO A 81 -21.39 -7.34 -18.84
CA PRO A 81 -21.02 -6.95 -17.49
C PRO A 81 -19.51 -6.87 -17.31
N ALA A 82 -19.00 -5.68 -16.97
CA ALA A 82 -17.64 -5.51 -16.47
C ALA A 82 -17.70 -5.65 -14.94
N ALA A 83 -17.35 -6.84 -14.44
CA ALA A 83 -17.13 -7.02 -13.02
C ALA A 83 -16.06 -5.99 -12.57
N ALA A 84 -16.30 -5.30 -11.46
CA ALA A 84 -15.37 -4.33 -10.92
C ALA A 84 -13.97 -4.97 -10.71
N ASP A 85 -12.92 -4.27 -11.11
CA ASP A 85 -11.55 -4.76 -10.94
C ASP A 85 -11.15 -4.64 -9.46
N HIS A 86 -11.12 -5.78 -8.77
CA HIS A 86 -10.81 -5.86 -7.34
C HIS A 86 -9.33 -6.07 -7.05
N ARG A 87 -8.46 -6.03 -8.06
CA ARG A 87 -7.03 -6.30 -7.85
C ARG A 87 -6.45 -5.26 -6.89
N PRO A 88 -5.64 -5.67 -5.90
CA PRO A 88 -4.84 -4.72 -5.14
C PRO A 88 -3.89 -3.96 -6.06
N PHE A 89 -3.89 -2.62 -5.95
CA PHE A 89 -2.99 -1.77 -6.70
C PHE A 89 -2.56 -0.54 -5.92
N GLY A 90 -1.46 0.06 -6.33
CA GLY A 90 -0.99 1.32 -5.77
C GLY A 90 0.16 1.96 -6.52
N LEU A 91 0.42 3.21 -6.19
CA LEU A 91 1.61 3.95 -6.57
C LEU A 91 2.38 4.30 -5.30
N LEU A 92 3.61 3.80 -5.21
CA LEU A 92 4.56 4.16 -4.18
C LEU A 92 5.43 5.32 -4.66
N ILE A 93 5.51 6.38 -3.86
CA ILE A 93 6.21 7.63 -4.13
C ILE A 93 7.24 7.82 -3.03
N ALA A 94 8.54 7.74 -3.34
CA ALA A 94 9.57 8.00 -2.34
C ALA A 94 9.83 9.52 -2.21
N GLU A 95 9.39 10.10 -1.09
CA GLU A 95 9.66 11.51 -0.74
C GLU A 95 11.11 11.69 -0.29
N ALA A 96 11.63 10.72 0.50
CA ALA A 96 12.98 10.67 1.03
C ALA A 96 13.43 9.20 1.18
N PRO A 97 14.70 8.90 1.55
CA PRO A 97 15.19 7.51 1.65
C PRO A 97 14.38 6.59 2.59
N ASP A 98 13.74 7.17 3.61
CA ASP A 98 12.95 6.46 4.62
C ASP A 98 11.54 7.05 4.76
N THR A 99 11.06 7.76 3.74
CA THR A 99 9.72 8.36 3.76
C THR A 99 9.04 8.18 2.42
N PHE A 100 7.86 7.58 2.46
CA PHE A 100 7.10 7.16 1.30
C PHE A 100 5.66 7.64 1.42
N ILE A 101 5.07 8.02 0.30
CA ILE A 101 3.62 8.08 0.16
C ILE A 101 3.20 6.86 -0.65
N ILE A 102 2.17 6.17 -0.20
CA ILE A 102 1.45 5.21 -1.03
C ILE A 102 0.03 5.70 -1.28
N VAL A 103 -0.38 5.70 -2.54
CA VAL A 103 -1.76 5.93 -2.95
C VAL A 103 -2.25 4.64 -3.60
N GLY A 104 -3.39 4.11 -3.21
CA GLY A 104 -3.83 2.81 -3.71
C GLY A 104 -5.02 2.22 -2.99
N GLN A 105 -5.26 0.95 -3.25
CA GLN A 105 -6.34 0.16 -2.65
C GLN A 105 -5.83 -1.26 -2.36
N GLY A 106 -6.10 -1.73 -1.13
CA GLY A 106 -5.93 -3.13 -0.75
C GLY A 106 -4.49 -3.66 -0.80
N VAL A 107 -3.49 -2.78 -0.83
CA VAL A 107 -2.06 -3.14 -0.84
C VAL A 107 -1.46 -2.90 0.54
N THR A 108 -0.74 -3.91 1.02
CA THR A 108 0.20 -3.82 2.15
C THR A 108 1.62 -3.80 1.61
N ILE A 109 2.47 -2.93 2.17
CA ILE A 109 3.88 -2.80 1.78
C ILE A 109 4.78 -3.25 2.93
N ASP A 110 5.66 -4.21 2.63
CA ASP A 110 6.74 -4.65 3.52
C ASP A 110 8.06 -4.04 3.08
N PHE A 111 8.89 -3.68 4.07
CA PHE A 111 10.19 -3.09 3.86
C PHE A 111 11.27 -3.95 4.51
N ALA A 112 12.36 -4.19 3.80
CA ALA A 112 13.51 -4.92 4.31
C ALA A 112 14.81 -4.29 3.79
N VAL A 113 15.89 -4.46 4.54
CA VAL A 113 17.24 -4.10 4.08
C VAL A 113 18.19 -5.17 4.59
N GLU A 114 19.17 -5.54 3.78
CA GLU A 114 20.18 -6.51 4.21
C GLU A 114 21.04 -5.93 5.33
N GLY A 115 21.26 -6.70 6.39
CA GLY A 115 22.16 -6.32 7.48
C GLY A 115 21.61 -5.25 8.44
N ALA A 116 20.35 -4.84 8.36
CA ALA A 116 19.72 -3.99 9.35
C ALA A 116 18.24 -4.32 9.56
N VAL A 117 17.70 -3.90 10.70
CA VAL A 117 16.26 -4.03 11.00
C VAL A 117 15.57 -2.77 10.50
N VAL A 118 14.55 -2.93 9.64
CA VAL A 118 13.67 -1.85 9.21
C VAL A 118 12.36 -1.97 9.97
N GLU A 119 11.98 -0.89 10.65
CA GLU A 119 10.69 -0.78 11.33
C GLU A 119 9.88 0.35 10.69
N ILE A 120 8.56 0.16 10.64
CA ILE A 120 7.64 1.27 10.36
C ILE A 120 7.52 2.09 11.65
N ASP A 121 8.10 3.28 11.63
CA ASP A 121 8.03 4.20 12.77
C ASP A 121 6.63 4.79 12.87
N SER A 122 6.15 5.39 11.77
CA SER A 122 4.81 5.98 11.72
C SER A 122 4.13 5.76 10.38
N VAL A 123 2.82 5.54 10.44
CA VAL A 123 1.93 5.58 9.28
C VAL A 123 0.89 6.66 9.54
N GLN A 124 0.74 7.60 8.61
CA GLN A 124 -0.25 8.67 8.71
C GLN A 124 -1.18 8.58 7.51
N GLU A 125 -2.49 8.54 7.78
CA GLU A 125 -3.49 8.64 6.72
C GLU A 125 -3.38 9.99 6.01
N LEU A 126 -3.57 10.00 4.70
CA LEU A 126 -3.67 11.21 3.89
C LEU A 126 -5.10 11.37 3.39
N LEU A 127 -5.73 12.47 3.78
CA LEU A 127 -7.11 12.79 3.43
C LEU A 127 -7.12 13.72 2.23
N LEU A 128 -8.05 13.48 1.30
CA LEU A 128 -8.27 14.35 0.16
C LEU A 128 -9.48 15.25 0.45
N GLU A 129 -9.21 16.54 0.63
CA GLU A 129 -10.23 17.55 0.95
C GLU A 129 -10.07 18.75 0.01
N ALA A 130 -11.15 19.11 -0.69
CA ALA A 130 -11.19 20.25 -1.62
C ALA A 130 -10.02 20.29 -2.63
N GLY A 131 -9.58 19.13 -3.11
CA GLY A 131 -8.48 19.01 -4.09
C GLY A 131 -7.07 19.14 -3.48
N SER A 132 -6.97 19.20 -2.15
CA SER A 132 -5.70 19.21 -1.41
C SER A 132 -5.56 17.95 -0.57
N VAL A 133 -4.33 17.51 -0.34
CA VAL A 133 -4.04 16.42 0.59
C VAL A 133 -3.63 17.00 1.94
N THR A 134 -4.33 16.57 2.98
CA THR A 134 -4.03 16.92 4.36
C THR A 134 -3.66 15.68 5.16
N ALA A 135 -2.89 15.89 6.22
CA ALA A 135 -2.53 14.85 7.16
C ALA A 135 -3.74 14.47 8.02
N GLY A 136 -4.17 13.22 7.93
CA GLY A 136 -5.17 12.62 8.80
C GLY A 136 -4.56 12.02 10.07
N ARG A 137 -5.24 11.00 10.58
CA ARG A 137 -4.84 10.30 11.82
C ARG A 137 -3.60 9.42 11.63
N ILE A 138 -2.95 9.09 12.74
CA ILE A 138 -1.88 8.09 12.78
C ILE A 138 -2.49 6.70 12.87
N ILE A 139 -2.04 5.79 12.01
CA ILE A 139 -2.46 4.38 11.96
C ILE A 139 -1.51 3.56 12.86
N ASN A 140 -2.07 2.88 13.86
CA ASN A 140 -1.30 2.19 14.89
C ASN A 140 -1.82 0.76 15.14
N GLY A 141 -0.99 -0.04 15.82
CA GLY A 141 -1.38 -1.37 16.28
C GLY A 141 -1.82 -2.29 15.13
N ASP A 142 -3.00 -2.88 15.30
CA ASP A 142 -3.67 -3.77 14.36
C ASP A 142 -4.16 -3.07 13.09
N GLU A 143 -4.44 -1.77 13.12
CA GLU A 143 -4.82 -1.02 11.92
C GLU A 143 -3.70 -1.00 10.87
N ARG A 144 -2.44 -1.24 11.27
CA ARG A 144 -1.30 -1.38 10.33
C ARG A 144 -1.40 -2.60 9.42
N LEU A 145 -2.28 -3.55 9.72
CA LEU A 145 -2.57 -4.67 8.82
C LEU A 145 -3.26 -4.19 7.53
N ALA A 146 -3.95 -3.04 7.57
CA ALA A 146 -4.67 -2.46 6.45
C ALA A 146 -4.41 -0.94 6.35
N ILE A 147 -3.16 -0.57 6.05
CA ILE A 147 -2.74 0.84 5.87
C ILE A 147 -3.56 1.54 4.78
N LEU A 148 -3.89 0.81 3.70
CA LEU A 148 -4.78 1.28 2.66
C LEU A 148 -6.15 0.61 2.77
N PRO A 149 -7.24 1.35 2.50
CA PRO A 149 -8.57 0.76 2.43
C PRO A 149 -8.65 -0.30 1.33
N THR A 150 -9.47 -1.33 1.53
CA THR A 150 -9.62 -2.46 0.59
C THR A 150 -10.71 -2.26 -0.47
N HIS A 151 -11.61 -1.30 -0.27
CA HIS A 151 -12.83 -1.10 -1.06
C HIS A 151 -12.92 0.28 -1.74
N ARG A 152 -11.90 1.12 -1.55
CA ARG A 152 -11.79 2.43 -2.17
C ARG A 152 -10.31 2.79 -2.30
N VAL A 153 -10.01 3.81 -3.08
CA VAL A 153 -8.64 4.37 -3.10
C VAL A 153 -8.44 5.26 -1.87
N GLY A 154 -7.35 5.02 -1.15
CA GLY A 154 -6.85 5.88 -0.09
C GLY A 154 -5.39 6.25 -0.30
N ALA A 155 -4.83 6.99 0.65
CA ALA A 155 -3.42 7.32 0.67
C ALA A 155 -2.88 7.33 2.10
N ALA A 156 -1.60 7.01 2.26
CA ALA A 156 -0.90 7.07 3.53
C ALA A 156 0.55 7.50 3.32
N ARG A 157 1.09 8.25 4.29
CA ARG A 157 2.51 8.55 4.42
C ARG A 157 3.13 7.58 5.42
N ILE A 158 4.19 6.90 5.01
CA ILE A 158 4.92 5.90 5.78
C ILE A 158 6.32 6.43 6.04
N ARG A 159 6.74 6.41 7.31
CA ARG A 159 8.10 6.74 7.72
C ARG A 159 8.75 5.52 8.34
N LEU A 160 9.95 5.19 7.85
CA LEU A 160 10.72 4.06 8.31
C LEU A 160 11.78 4.51 9.32
N LEU A 161 12.19 3.57 10.15
CA LEU A 161 13.34 3.69 11.03
C LEU A 161 14.24 2.48 10.82
N ARG A 162 15.53 2.73 10.61
CA ARG A 162 16.55 1.68 10.45
C ARG A 162 17.35 1.56 11.73
N ARG A 163 17.53 0.33 12.22
CA ARG A 163 18.40 0.02 13.35
C ARG A 163 19.44 -0.99 12.94
N GLU A 164 20.67 -0.77 13.37
CA GLU A 164 21.70 -1.80 13.27
C GLU A 164 21.27 -3.04 14.07
N PRO A 165 21.59 -4.25 13.60
CA PRO A 165 21.33 -5.47 14.35
C PRO A 165 22.03 -5.35 15.71
N ARG A 166 21.27 -5.49 16.80
CA ARG A 166 21.86 -5.44 18.14
C ARG A 166 22.87 -6.59 18.25
N ALA A 167 24.15 -6.26 18.42
CA ALA A 167 25.17 -7.25 18.73
C ALA A 167 24.75 -7.97 20.03
N VAL A 168 24.44 -9.25 19.92
CA VAL A 168 24.26 -10.11 21.10
C VAL A 168 25.67 -10.37 21.62
N PHE A 169 26.07 -9.65 22.65
CA PHE A 169 27.26 -10.01 23.42
C PHE A 169 26.98 -11.38 24.06
N SER A 170 27.63 -12.42 23.55
CA SER A 170 27.68 -13.77 24.12
C SER A 170 28.68 -13.82 25.27
#